data_AF-A0A183EGT2-F1
#
_entry.id   AF-A0A183EGT2-F1
#
_cell.length_a   1.000
_cell.length_b   1.000
_cell.length_c   1.000
_cell.angle_alpha   90.00
_cell.angle_beta   90.00
_cell.angle_gamma   90.00
#
_symmetry.space_group_name_H-M   'P 1'
#
loop_
_entity.id
_entity.type
_entity.pdbx_description
1 polymer ?
#
loop_
_entity_poly.entity_id
_entity_poly.type
_entity_poly.pdbx_seq_one_letter_code
_entity_poly.pdbx_strand_id
1 'polypeptide(L)'
;MPPFKSSFCPSAIKLTGGCAEENFLKYLAVLGARAGEDCVTVVDDGITVTGRVSAWKLLGSVVGAYPAAGAQGDANIATHIDRWLVLIEQALSKGAEDGLSRQMSSALSGQDYLVPGATGATLADILAYSVISNQIYYANNVELWLRRMHKLFN
;
A
#
# COMPACT_ATOMS: atom_id res chain seq x y z
N MET A 1 -7.92 13.73 -37.04
CA MET A 1 -7.98 12.99 -35.76
C MET A 1 -6.74 12.11 -35.68
N PRO A 2 -5.80 12.37 -34.76
CA PRO A 2 -4.70 11.44 -34.55
C PRO A 2 -5.23 10.17 -33.87
N PRO A 3 -4.65 8.99 -34.14
CA PRO A 3 -5.13 7.73 -33.59
C PRO A 3 -4.85 7.69 -32.08
N PHE A 4 -5.84 7.28 -31.29
CA PHE A 4 -5.67 6.92 -29.88
C PHE A 4 -4.60 5.82 -29.80
N LYS A 5 -3.38 6.19 -29.41
CA LYS A 5 -2.37 5.23 -28.99
C LYS A 5 -2.86 4.66 -27.66
N SER A 6 -3.35 3.43 -27.65
CA SER A 6 -3.55 2.68 -26.41
C SER A 6 -2.18 2.49 -25.77
N SER A 7 -1.85 3.28 -24.77
CA SER A 7 -0.73 2.99 -23.88
C SER A 7 -1.12 1.76 -23.08
N PHE A 8 -0.68 0.59 -23.56
CA PHE A 8 -0.79 -0.66 -22.83
C PHE A 8 0.03 -0.51 -21.55
N CYS A 9 -0.63 -0.43 -20.39
CA CYS A 9 0.07 -0.57 -19.11
C CYS A 9 0.49 -2.04 -19.00
N PRO A 10 1.79 -2.35 -18.86
CA PRO A 10 2.28 -3.73 -18.79
C PRO A 10 1.72 -4.53 -17.59
N SER A 11 1.13 -3.83 -16.62
CA SER A 11 0.65 -4.33 -15.32
C SER A 11 -0.87 -4.32 -15.21
N ALA A 12 -1.55 -4.97 -16.15
CA ALA A 12 -2.98 -5.24 -16.03
C ALA A 12 -3.19 -6.47 -15.13
N ILE A 13 -3.92 -6.28 -14.03
CA ILE A 13 -4.20 -7.33 -13.05
C ILE A 13 -5.70 -7.57 -13.02
N LYS A 14 -6.08 -8.82 -13.25
CA LYS A 14 -7.47 -9.27 -13.17
C LYS A 14 -7.69 -9.99 -11.86
N LEU A 15 -8.61 -9.49 -11.05
CA LEU A 15 -9.09 -10.21 -9.87
C LEU A 15 -10.09 -11.25 -10.35
N THR A 16 -9.73 -12.53 -10.29
CA THR A 16 -10.68 -13.63 -10.49
C THR A 16 -10.98 -14.26 -9.13
N GLY A 17 -12.26 -14.36 -8.78
CA GLY A 17 -12.71 -14.83 -7.47
C GLY A 17 -12.08 -16.16 -7.07
N GLY A 18 -11.32 -16.15 -5.95
CA GLY A 18 -10.74 -17.37 -5.38
C GLY A 18 -9.31 -17.28 -4.83
N CYS A 19 -8.68 -16.10 -4.70
CA CYS A 19 -7.40 -16.03 -3.99
C CYS A 19 -7.65 -16.02 -2.47
N ALA A 20 -7.05 -16.98 -1.76
CA ALA A 20 -7.04 -17.01 -0.29
C ALA A 20 -6.44 -15.71 0.29
N GLU A 21 -6.97 -15.23 1.41
CA GLU A 21 -6.65 -13.95 2.05
C GLU A 21 -5.15 -13.76 2.33
N GLU A 22 -4.44 -14.82 2.72
CA GLU A 22 -2.98 -14.82 2.94
C GLU A 22 -2.16 -14.57 1.64
N ASN A 23 -2.66 -15.02 0.49
CA ASN A 23 -2.02 -14.76 -0.79
C ASN A 23 -2.22 -13.31 -1.23
N PHE A 24 -3.33 -12.68 -0.82
CA PHE A 24 -3.67 -11.31 -1.18
C PHE A 24 -2.77 -10.26 -0.52
N LEU A 25 -2.39 -10.44 0.75
CA LEU A 25 -1.47 -9.53 1.45
C LEU A 25 -0.07 -9.53 0.80
N LYS A 26 0.44 -10.72 0.48
CA LYS A 26 1.70 -10.87 -0.27
C LYS A 26 1.59 -10.26 -1.66
N TYR A 27 0.45 -10.41 -2.31
CA TYR A 27 0.18 -9.81 -3.63
C TYR A 27 0.17 -8.29 -3.57
N LEU A 28 -0.53 -7.70 -2.59
CA LEU A 28 -0.53 -6.25 -2.31
C LEU A 28 0.88 -5.71 -2.05
N ALA A 29 1.69 -6.43 -1.27
CA ALA A 29 3.08 -6.06 -1.01
C ALA A 29 3.91 -6.06 -2.31
N VAL A 30 3.78 -7.10 -3.14
CA VAL A 30 4.45 -7.18 -4.46
C VAL A 30 4.02 -6.02 -5.38
N LEU A 31 2.74 -5.63 -5.36
CA LEU A 31 2.25 -4.48 -6.14
C LEU A 31 2.70 -3.14 -5.59
N GLY A 32 2.90 -3.03 -4.27
CA GLY A 32 3.54 -1.88 -3.66
C GLY A 32 5.00 -1.72 -4.09
N ALA A 33 5.73 -2.83 -4.25
CA ALA A 33 7.17 -2.82 -4.51
C ALA A 33 7.58 -2.59 -5.98
N ARG A 34 6.63 -2.60 -6.94
CA ARG A 34 6.95 -2.36 -8.36
C ARG A 34 7.20 -0.88 -8.64
N ALA A 35 8.41 -0.42 -8.32
CA ALA A 35 8.94 0.86 -8.75
C ALA A 35 9.12 0.85 -10.29
N GLY A 36 8.53 1.83 -10.99
CA GLY A 36 8.76 2.08 -12.42
C GLY A 36 7.57 1.84 -13.36
N GLU A 37 6.46 1.27 -12.88
CA GLU A 37 5.23 1.19 -13.67
C GLU A 37 4.31 2.35 -13.24
N ASP A 38 4.31 3.43 -14.02
CA ASP A 38 3.50 4.65 -13.78
C ASP A 38 1.98 4.40 -13.83
N CYS A 39 1.58 3.20 -14.23
CA CYS A 39 0.19 2.82 -14.38
C CYS A 39 -0.01 1.36 -13.99
N VAL A 40 -0.64 1.15 -12.84
CA VAL A 40 -1.26 -0.13 -12.47
C VAL A 40 -2.71 -0.07 -12.92
N THR A 41 -3.17 -1.10 -13.63
CA THR A 41 -4.57 -1.23 -14.02
C THR A 41 -5.17 -2.45 -13.35
N VAL A 42 -6.18 -2.25 -12.51
CA VAL A 42 -6.94 -3.34 -11.88
C VAL A 42 -8.28 -3.45 -12.59
N VAL A 43 -8.62 -4.65 -13.04
CA VAL A 43 -9.91 -4.95 -13.65
C VAL A 43 -10.68 -5.88 -12.72
N ASP A 44 -11.84 -5.40 -12.26
CA ASP A 44 -12.77 -6.11 -11.38
C ASP A 44 -14.19 -5.99 -11.92
N ASP A 45 -14.84 -7.10 -12.27
CA ASP A 45 -16.20 -7.16 -12.85
C ASP A 45 -16.52 -6.12 -13.94
N GLY A 46 -15.53 -5.82 -14.79
CA GLY A 46 -15.67 -4.85 -15.90
C GLY A 46 -15.37 -3.40 -15.52
N ILE A 47 -15.11 -3.10 -14.24
CA ILE A 47 -14.59 -1.83 -13.76
C ILE A 47 -13.08 -1.82 -13.95
N THR A 48 -12.57 -0.81 -14.64
CA THR A 48 -11.14 -0.60 -14.85
C THR A 48 -10.67 0.55 -13.97
N VAL A 49 -9.81 0.28 -12.99
CA VAL A 49 -9.17 1.28 -12.15
C VAL A 49 -7.74 1.48 -12.61
N THR A 50 -7.41 2.70 -13.01
CA THR A 50 -6.07 3.10 -13.44
C THR A 50 -5.41 3.99 -12.38
N GLY A 51 -4.13 3.75 -12.14
CA GLY A 51 -3.30 4.53 -11.22
C GLY A 51 -2.97 3.76 -9.96
N ARG A 52 -1.72 3.89 -9.51
CA ARG A 52 -1.12 3.07 -8.44
C ARG A 52 -1.88 3.21 -7.12
N VAL A 53 -2.13 4.44 -6.66
CA VAL A 53 -2.86 4.71 -5.42
C VAL A 53 -4.30 4.20 -5.49
N SER A 54 -4.99 4.43 -6.60
CA SER A 54 -6.37 3.95 -6.80
C SER A 54 -6.45 2.42 -6.77
N ALA A 55 -5.50 1.73 -7.41
CA ALA A 55 -5.37 0.28 -7.40
C ALA A 55 -5.12 -0.24 -5.97
N TRP A 56 -4.23 0.39 -5.21
CA TRP A 56 -3.98 0.04 -3.81
C TRP A 56 -5.21 0.19 -2.94
N LYS A 57 -5.96 1.28 -3.07
CA LYS A 57 -7.21 1.49 -2.30
C LYS A 57 -8.26 0.43 -2.63
N LEU A 58 -8.46 0.14 -3.92
CA LEU A 58 -9.38 -0.90 -4.35
C LEU A 58 -9.00 -2.26 -3.72
N LEU A 59 -7.76 -2.69 -3.93
CA LEU A 59 -7.26 -3.97 -3.39
C LEU A 59 -7.28 -4.00 -1.86
N GLY A 60 -6.89 -2.91 -1.21
CA GLY A 60 -6.94 -2.74 0.24
C GLY A 60 -8.36 -2.85 0.78
N SER A 61 -9.36 -2.33 0.06
CA SER A 61 -10.76 -2.41 0.47
C SER A 61 -11.31 -3.83 0.34
N VAL A 62 -10.89 -4.58 -0.68
CA VAL A 62 -11.27 -5.99 -0.88
C VAL A 62 -10.79 -6.87 0.27
N VAL A 63 -9.61 -6.59 0.82
CA VAL A 63 -9.00 -7.37 1.92
C VAL A 63 -9.27 -6.77 3.32
N GLY A 64 -10.10 -5.73 3.42
CA GLY A 64 -10.39 -5.07 4.70
C GLY A 64 -9.23 -4.26 5.31
N ALA A 65 -8.12 -4.07 4.60
CA ALA A 65 -6.97 -3.27 5.06
C ALA A 65 -7.13 -1.76 4.78
N TYR A 66 -8.09 -1.40 3.92
CA TYR A 66 -8.53 -0.02 3.69
C TYR A 66 -10.04 0.06 3.98
N PRO A 67 -10.51 1.11 4.68
CA PRO A 67 -11.91 1.20 5.03
C PRO A 67 -12.84 1.32 3.82
N ALA A 68 -13.95 0.59 3.85
CA ALA A 68 -14.98 0.69 2.81
C ALA A 68 -15.76 2.00 2.96
N ALA A 69 -16.19 2.57 1.82
CA ALA A 69 -16.95 3.82 1.83
C ALA A 69 -18.25 3.67 2.64
N GLY A 70 -18.46 4.56 3.62
CA GLY A 70 -19.70 4.65 4.40
C GLY A 70 -19.71 3.92 5.75
N ALA A 71 -18.60 3.28 6.15
CA ALA A 71 -18.47 2.74 7.49
C ALA A 71 -18.18 3.86 8.52
N GLN A 72 -18.95 3.86 9.62
CA GLN A 72 -18.95 4.93 10.62
C GLN A 72 -17.65 4.89 11.46
N GLY A 73 -16.88 5.98 11.50
CA GLY A 73 -15.58 6.06 12.21
C GLY A 73 -14.35 5.97 11.30
N ASP A 74 -14.55 5.60 10.04
CA ASP A 74 -13.47 5.24 9.13
C ASP A 74 -12.87 6.40 8.35
N ALA A 75 -13.53 7.56 8.30
CA ALA A 75 -13.03 8.72 7.53
C ALA A 75 -11.68 9.24 8.05
N ASN A 76 -11.47 9.21 9.37
CA ASN A 76 -10.19 9.63 9.96
C ASN A 76 -9.08 8.62 9.68
N ILE A 77 -9.37 7.32 9.84
CA ILE A 77 -8.44 6.23 9.51
C ILE A 77 -8.08 6.27 8.03
N ALA A 78 -9.07 6.40 7.13
CA ALA A 78 -8.86 6.52 5.69
C ALA A 78 -7.99 7.72 5.33
N THR A 79 -8.20 8.88 5.98
CA THR A 79 -7.37 10.08 5.76
C THR A 79 -5.91 9.84 6.15
N HIS A 80 -5.67 9.16 7.27
CA HIS A 80 -4.32 8.79 7.69
C HIS A 80 -3.67 7.78 6.74
N ILE A 81 -4.43 6.77 6.29
CA ILE A 81 -3.95 5.81 5.28
C ILE A 81 -3.58 6.56 4.00
N ASP A 82 -4.45 7.43 3.50
CA ASP A 82 -4.25 8.20 2.27
C ASP A 82 -2.98 9.05 2.31
N ARG A 83 -2.72 9.70 3.46
CA ARG A 83 -1.47 10.44 3.67
C ARG A 83 -0.26 9.52 3.48
N TRP A 84 -0.28 8.32 4.05
CA TRP A 84 0.82 7.36 3.89
C TRP A 84 0.94 6.87 2.46
N LEU A 85 -0.17 6.59 1.75
CA LEU A 85 -0.13 6.17 0.35
C LEU A 85 0.59 7.20 -0.53
N VAL A 86 0.34 8.50 -0.32
CA VAL A 86 1.03 9.57 -1.03
C VAL A 86 2.53 9.58 -0.72
N LEU A 87 2.92 9.39 0.55
CA LEU A 87 4.33 9.34 0.94
C LEU A 87 5.05 8.13 0.35
N ILE A 88 4.39 6.98 0.33
CA ILE A 88 4.90 5.73 -0.24
C ILE A 88 5.03 5.87 -1.76
N GLU A 89 4.05 6.44 -2.45
CA GLU A 89 4.13 6.74 -3.87
C GLU A 89 5.29 7.69 -4.19
N GLN A 90 5.48 8.73 -3.38
CA GLN A 90 6.62 9.62 -3.52
C GLN A 90 7.96 8.91 -3.31
N ALA A 91 8.05 8.01 -2.33
CA ALA A 91 9.25 7.22 -2.07
C ALA A 91 9.59 6.34 -3.28
N LEU A 92 8.61 5.61 -3.82
CA LEU A 92 8.78 4.75 -4.99
C LEU A 92 9.13 5.51 -6.26
N SER A 93 8.47 6.65 -6.51
CA SER A 93 8.66 7.42 -7.74
C SER A 93 9.94 8.26 -7.74
N LYS A 94 10.50 8.56 -6.56
CA LYS A 94 11.68 9.45 -6.42
C LYS A 94 12.90 8.80 -5.76
N GLY A 95 12.83 7.53 -5.36
CA GLY A 95 13.88 6.89 -4.57
C GLY A 95 14.11 7.60 -3.23
N ALA A 96 13.01 7.94 -2.54
CA ALA A 96 13.02 8.70 -1.29
C ALA A 96 12.68 7.83 -0.07
N GLU A 97 13.11 6.57 -0.09
CA GLU A 97 12.82 5.57 0.94
C GLU A 97 13.38 5.97 2.32
N ASP A 98 14.53 6.64 2.36
CA ASP A 98 15.10 7.19 3.61
C ASP A 98 14.19 8.26 4.23
N GLY A 99 13.60 9.11 3.38
CA GLY A 99 12.66 10.15 3.80
C GLY A 99 11.36 9.55 4.36
N LEU A 100 10.89 8.46 3.74
CA LEU A 100 9.76 7.68 4.25
C LEU A 100 10.07 7.05 5.60
N SER A 101 11.23 6.37 5.72
CA SER A 101 11.68 5.71 6.96
C SER A 101 11.78 6.68 8.14
N ARG A 102 12.29 7.90 7.92
CA ARG A 102 12.31 8.96 8.94
C ARG A 102 10.91 9.38 9.39
N GLN A 103 9.98 9.55 8.47
CA GLN A 103 8.59 9.88 8.83
C GLN A 103 7.92 8.73 9.58
N MET A 104 8.15 7.49 9.17
CA MET A 104 7.66 6.30 9.87
C MET A 104 8.19 6.24 11.29
N SER A 105 9.49 6.51 11.50
CA SER A 105 10.06 6.57 12.85
C SER A 105 9.34 7.61 13.72
N SER A 106 9.01 8.79 13.20
CA SER A 106 8.25 9.76 14.00
C SER A 106 6.84 9.30 14.35
N ALA A 107 6.16 8.53 13.48
CA ALA A 107 4.82 8.04 13.74
C ALA A 107 4.83 6.85 14.72
N LEU A 108 5.78 5.94 14.54
CA LEU A 108 5.95 4.72 15.33
C LEU A 108 6.58 4.96 16.71
N SER A 109 6.96 6.19 17.04
CA SER A 109 7.49 6.51 18.38
C SER A 109 6.45 6.35 19.49
N GLY A 110 5.16 6.44 19.16
CA GLY A 110 4.06 6.31 20.12
C GLY A 110 2.96 5.35 19.68
N GLN A 111 3.18 4.57 18.61
CA GLN A 111 2.16 3.74 17.98
C GLN A 111 2.77 2.42 17.50
N ASP A 112 1.96 1.37 17.51
CA ASP A 112 2.37 0.04 17.03
C ASP A 112 2.28 -0.10 15.49
N TYR A 113 1.46 0.72 14.85
CA TYR A 113 1.24 0.76 13.42
C TYR A 113 1.26 2.21 12.93
N LEU A 114 1.32 2.41 11.61
CA LEU A 114 1.48 3.74 11.02
C LEU A 114 0.25 4.65 11.17
N VAL A 115 -0.93 4.06 11.35
CA VAL A 115 -2.20 4.78 11.40
C VAL A 115 -2.70 4.86 12.85
N PRO A 116 -2.85 6.07 13.42
CA PRO A 116 -3.36 6.22 14.77
C PRO A 116 -4.77 5.67 14.90
N GLY A 117 -5.04 4.94 15.98
CA GLY A 117 -6.36 4.38 16.27
C GLY A 117 -6.72 3.13 15.47
N ALA A 118 -5.87 2.67 14.56
CA ALA A 118 -6.03 1.36 13.94
C ALA A 118 -5.75 0.24 14.96
N THR A 119 -6.61 -0.78 14.99
CA THR A 119 -6.47 -1.94 15.87
C THR A 119 -5.48 -2.99 15.34
N GLY A 120 -4.98 -2.81 14.12
CA GLY A 120 -4.08 -3.72 13.44
C GLY A 120 -3.35 -3.05 12.26
N ALA A 121 -2.57 -3.85 11.53
CA ALA A 121 -1.90 -3.38 10.32
C ALA A 121 -2.90 -2.95 9.26
N THR A 122 -2.69 -1.77 8.69
CA THR A 122 -3.52 -1.21 7.62
C THR A 122 -2.85 -1.35 6.26
N LEU A 123 -3.53 -0.93 5.20
CA LEU A 123 -2.95 -0.82 3.86
C LEU A 123 -1.64 0.00 3.85
N ALA A 124 -1.57 1.06 4.67
CA ALA A 124 -0.36 1.86 4.82
C ALA A 124 0.83 1.02 5.32
N ASP A 125 0.61 0.17 6.33
CA ASP A 125 1.65 -0.68 6.90
C ASP A 125 2.13 -1.73 5.89
N ILE A 126 1.20 -2.38 5.20
CA ILE A 126 1.49 -3.42 4.19
C ILE A 126 2.36 -2.86 3.06
N LEU A 127 2.00 -1.69 2.55
CA LEU A 127 2.74 -1.05 1.45
C LEU A 127 4.05 -0.44 1.91
N ALA A 128 4.08 0.20 3.08
CA ALA A 128 5.34 0.70 3.63
C ALA A 128 6.34 -0.45 3.84
N TYR A 129 5.86 -1.60 4.30
CA TYR A 129 6.70 -2.78 4.53
C TYR A 129 7.38 -3.23 3.25
N SER A 130 6.64 -3.26 2.13
CA SER A 130 7.21 -3.68 0.86
C SER A 130 8.24 -2.70 0.28
N VAL A 131 8.14 -1.42 0.63
CA VAL A 131 9.11 -0.39 0.19
C VAL A 131 10.37 -0.40 1.05
N ILE A 132 10.24 -0.43 2.38
CA ILE A 132 11.39 -0.20 3.26
C ILE A 132 12.08 -1.46 3.76
N SER A 133 11.50 -2.67 3.60
CA SER A 133 12.04 -3.92 4.17
C SER A 133 13.45 -4.32 3.74
N ASN A 134 14.00 -3.70 2.68
CA ASN A 134 15.33 -4.00 2.15
C ASN A 134 16.39 -2.92 2.46
N GLN A 135 16.11 -1.94 3.33
CA GLN A 135 17.13 -0.97 3.74
C GLN A 135 18.20 -1.61 4.62
N ILE A 136 19.40 -1.01 4.59
CA ILE A 136 20.57 -1.48 5.35
C ILE A 136 20.47 -1.05 6.82
N TYR A 137 19.79 0.06 7.12
CA TYR A 137 19.71 0.64 8.44
C TYR A 137 18.29 1.14 8.76
N TYR A 138 17.84 0.88 9.99
CA TYR A 138 16.54 1.32 10.50
C TYR A 138 16.70 2.04 11.84
N ALA A 139 15.82 3.01 12.09
CA ALA A 139 15.59 3.46 13.46
C ALA A 139 14.95 2.35 14.29
N ASN A 140 15.22 2.30 15.60
CA ASN A 140 14.81 1.19 16.48
C ASN A 140 13.29 0.89 16.43
N ASN A 141 12.46 1.93 16.40
CA ASN A 141 11.02 1.77 16.30
C ASN A 141 10.54 1.25 14.94
N VAL A 142 11.19 1.64 13.85
CA VAL A 142 10.96 1.06 12.52
C VAL A 142 11.39 -0.40 12.51
N GLU A 143 12.50 -0.76 13.15
CA GLU A 143 12.95 -2.15 13.27
C GLU A 143 11.95 -3.02 14.05
N LEU A 144 11.44 -2.53 15.18
CA LEU A 144 10.40 -3.23 15.96
C LEU A 144 9.13 -3.45 15.15
N TRP A 145 8.68 -2.42 14.43
CA TRP A 145 7.54 -2.51 13.52
C TRP A 145 7.82 -3.50 12.37
N LEU A 146 9.01 -3.49 11.77
CA LEU A 146 9.39 -4.45 10.71
C LEU A 146 9.31 -5.89 11.20
N ARG A 147 9.80 -6.17 12.41
CA ARG A 147 9.70 -7.51 13.03
C ARG A 147 8.24 -7.92 13.25
N ARG A 148 7.37 -6.98 13.62
CA ARG A 148 5.92 -7.23 13.75
C ARG A 148 5.29 -7.54 12.40
N MET A 149 5.58 -6.73 11.38
CA MET A 149 5.09 -6.96 10.02
C MET A 149 5.59 -8.28 9.45
N HIS A 150 6.85 -8.65 9.69
CA HIS A 150 7.41 -9.92 9.22
C HIS A 150 6.63 -11.14 9.73
N LYS A 151 6.13 -11.11 10.97
CA LYS A 151 5.26 -12.15 11.53
C LYS A 151 3.87 -12.21 10.89
N LEU A 152 3.43 -11.16 10.21
CA LEU A 152 2.15 -11.15 9.49
C LEU A 152 2.29 -11.77 8.09
N PHE A 153 3.52 -11.82 7.54
CA PHE A 153 3.79 -12.34 6.20
C PHE A 153 4.40 -13.75 6.19
N ASN A 154 4.81 -14.29 7.35
CA ASN A 154 5.42 -15.61 7.54
C ASN A 154 4.67 -16.42 8.58
#